data_AF-A0AAX6HMT0-F1
#
_entry.id   AF-A0AAX6HMT0-F1
#
_cell.length_a   1.000
_cell.length_b   1.000
_cell.length_c   1.000
_cell.angle_alpha   90.00
_cell.angle_beta   90.00
_cell.angle_gamma   90.00
#
_symmetry.space_group_name_H-M   'P 1'
#
loop_
_entity.id
_entity.type
_entity.pdbx_description
1 polymer ?
#
loop_
_entity_poly.entity_id
_entity_poly.type
_entity_poly.pdbx_seq_one_letter_code
_entity_poly.pdbx_strand_id
1 'polypeptide(L)' 'MEIDEHIGCAMSGLIADARTLVEHARVETQNHRFSYGEPMTVESTTQALCDLALRFGEGDEESMSRPFGYLY' A
#
# COMPACT_ATOMS: atom_id res chain seq x y z
N MET A 1 -2.46 -10.63 -10.15
CA MET A 1 -1.55 -10.61 -8.99
C MET A 1 -2.36 -11.08 -7.80
N GLU A 2 -1.93 -12.15 -7.15
CA GLU A 2 -2.64 -12.74 -6.00
C GLU A 2 -1.84 -12.40 -4.73
N ILE A 3 -2.48 -11.71 -3.78
CA ILE A 3 -1.87 -11.31 -2.51
C ILE A 3 -2.08 -12.42 -1.47
N ASP A 4 -3.30 -12.93 -1.35
CA ASP A 4 -3.66 -14.04 -0.46
C ASP A 4 -4.75 -14.91 -1.12
N GLU A 5 -5.06 -16.08 -0.55
CA GLU A 5 -6.04 -17.03 -1.14
C GLU A 5 -7.41 -16.37 -1.39
N HIS A 6 -7.78 -15.36 -0.60
CA HIS A 6 -9.02 -14.59 -0.72
C HIS A 6 -8.82 -13.14 -1.22
N ILE A 7 -7.60 -12.72 -1.56
CA ILE A 7 -7.28 -11.34 -1.93
C ILE A 7 -6.53 -11.27 -3.27
N GLY A 8 -7.23 -10.76 -4.29
CA GLY A 8 -6.67 -10.43 -5.60
C GLY A 8 -6.41 -8.94 -5.75
N CYS A 9 -5.27 -8.57 -6.36
CA CYS A 9 -4.95 -7.18 -6.66
C CYS A 9 -4.89 -6.94 -8.17
N ALA A 10 -5.52 -5.86 -8.61
CA ALA A 10 -5.45 -5.35 -9.97
C ALA A 10 -4.94 -3.91 -9.92
N MET A 11 -3.86 -3.64 -10.66
CA MET A 11 -3.28 -2.30 -10.73
C MET A 11 -3.17 -1.83 -12.18
N SER A 12 -3.38 -0.53 -12.36
CA SER A 12 -3.35 0.16 -13.65
C SER A 12 -2.30 1.27 -13.56
N GLY A 13 -1.11 1.07 -14.15
CA GLY A 13 -0.02 2.04 -14.11
C GLY A 13 1.37 1.44 -14.33
N LEU A 14 2.39 2.05 -13.71
CA LEU A 14 3.77 1.57 -13.69
C LEU A 14 3.84 0.19 -13.00
N ILE A 15 4.07 -0.84 -13.81
CA ILE A 15 4.13 -2.25 -13.36
C ILE A 15 5.24 -2.45 -12.30
N ALA A 16 6.28 -1.62 -12.32
CA ALA A 16 7.38 -1.66 -11.35
C ALA A 16 6.88 -1.39 -9.92
N ASP A 17 6.12 -0.31 -9.72
CA ASP A 17 5.57 0.05 -8.40
C ASP A 17 4.50 -0.93 -7.95
N ALA A 18 3.68 -1.40 -8.90
CA ALA A 18 2.66 -2.41 -8.65
C ALA A 18 3.25 -3.72 -8.09
N ARG A 19 4.42 -4.13 -8.58
CA ARG A 19 5.08 -5.33 -8.09
C ARG A 19 5.58 -5.16 -6.66
N THR A 20 6.18 -4.01 -6.33
CA THR A 20 6.63 -3.68 -4.96
C THR A 20 5.46 -3.67 -3.97
N LEU A 21 4.34 -3.05 -4.35
CA LEU A 21 3.12 -3.02 -3.53
C LEU A 21 2.57 -4.42 -3.24
N VAL A 22 2.50 -5.30 -4.26
CA VAL A 22 2.01 -6.68 -4.08
C VAL A 22 2.93 -7.51 -3.19
N GLU A 23 4.24 -7.40 -3.38
CA GLU A 23 5.21 -8.09 -2.54
C GLU A 23 5.08 -7.64 -1.08
N HIS A 24 4.90 -6.33 -0.84
CA HIS A 24 4.70 -5.82 0.50
C HIS A 24 3.38 -6.32 1.12
N ALA A 25 2.28 -6.25 0.38
CA ALA A 25 1.00 -6.78 0.85
C ALA A 25 1.06 -8.28 1.17
N ARG A 26 1.80 -9.07 0.39
CA ARG A 26 2.04 -10.50 0.68
C ARG A 26 2.75 -10.71 2.00
N VAL A 27 3.77 -9.90 2.28
CA VAL A 27 4.52 -9.97 3.55
C VAL A 27 3.62 -9.56 4.71
N GLU A 28 2.89 -8.45 4.59
CA GLU A 28 1.98 -7.97 5.63
C GLU A 28 0.88 -8.98 5.95
N THR A 29 0.25 -9.56 4.92
CA THR A 29 -0.83 -10.55 5.10
C THR A 29 -0.33 -11.80 5.84
N GLN A 30 0.85 -12.30 5.46
CA GLN A 30 1.48 -13.42 6.17
C GLN A 30 1.90 -13.06 7.60
N ASN A 31 2.45 -11.86 7.79
CA ASN A 31 2.90 -11.39 9.11
C ASN A 31 1.72 -11.21 10.08
N HIS A 32 0.59 -10.71 9.59
CA HIS A 32 -0.65 -10.61 10.35
C HIS A 32 -1.22 -11.99 10.68
N ARG A 33 -1.24 -12.91 9.71
CA ARG A 33 -1.66 -14.29 9.96
C ARG A 33 -0.75 -14.99 10.98
N PHE A 34 0.54 -14.68 10.99
CA PHE A 34 1.49 -15.19 11.98
C PHE A 34 1.28 -14.54 13.37
N SER A 35 1.02 -13.23 13.42
CA SER A 35 0.91 -12.47 14.67
C SER A 35 -0.42 -12.68 15.38
N TYR A 36 -1.52 -12.72 14.62
CA TYR A 36 -2.89 -12.80 15.14
C TYR A 36 -3.50 -14.19 14.98
N GLY A 37 -2.96 -15.05 14.11
CA GLY A 37 -3.52 -16.38 13.82
C GLY A 37 -4.72 -16.36 12.87
N GLU A 38 -5.06 -15.19 12.33
CA GLU A 38 -6.27 -14.94 11.55
C GLU A 38 -5.91 -14.43 10.14
N PRO A 39 -6.70 -14.75 9.09
CA PRO A 39 -6.49 -14.16 7.78
C PRO A 39 -6.71 -12.65 7.82
N MET A 40 -5.81 -11.87 7.22
CA MET A 40 -5.93 -10.42 7.16
C MET A 40 -7.18 -10.02 6.36
N THR A 41 -7.91 -9.01 6.85
CA THR A 41 -9.08 -8.46 6.16
C THR A 41 -8.65 -7.58 4.98
N VAL A 42 -9.49 -7.50 3.96
CA VAL A 42 -9.24 -6.67 2.77
C VAL A 42 -9.03 -5.20 3.13
N GLU A 43 -9.78 -4.70 4.13
CA GLU A 43 -9.64 -3.33 4.63
C GLU A 43 -8.25 -3.09 5.22
N SER A 44 -7.75 -3.97 6.10
CA SER A 44 -6.41 -3.85 6.67
C SER A 44 -5.31 -3.96 5.61
N THR A 45 -5.46 -4.86 4.64
CA THR A 45 -4.52 -4.97 3.52
C THR A 45 -4.49 -3.68 2.68
N THR A 46 -5.65 -3.09 2.43
CA THR A 46 -5.77 -1.83 1.66
C THR A 46 -5.14 -0.66 2.41
N GLN A 47 -5.31 -0.63 3.74
CA GLN A 47 -4.75 0.42 4.59
C GLN A 47 -3.21 0.37 4.62
N ALA A 48 -2.63 -0.83 4.79
CA ALA A 48 -1.19 -1.03 4.71
C ALA A 48 -0.62 -0.68 3.32
N LEU A 49 -1.35 -1.01 2.25
CA LEU A 49 -1.01 -0.62 0.88
C LEU A 49 -1.06 0.90 0.68
N CYS A 50 -2.08 1.58 1.19
CA CYS A 50 -2.17 3.04 1.15
C CYS A 50 -1.03 3.71 1.89
N ASP A 51 -0.67 3.24 3.08
CA ASP A 51 0.45 3.77 3.86
C ASP A 51 1.78 3.59 3.10
N LEU A 52 1.98 2.43 2.46
CA LEU A 52 3.17 2.22 1.62
C LEU A 52 3.15 3.14 0.39
N ALA A 53 2.01 3.25 -0.30
CA ALA A 53 1.87 4.08 -1.49
C ALA A 53 2.09 5.57 -1.18
N LEU A 54 1.60 6.06 -0.04
CA LEU A 54 1.86 7.43 0.45
C LEU A 54 3.35 7.65 0.68
N ARG A 55 4.03 6.73 1.37
CA ARG A 55 5.49 6.82 1.58
C ARG A 55 6.29 6.73 0.29
N PHE A 56 5.83 5.94 -0.68
CA PHE A 56 6.47 5.83 -1.99
C PHE A 56 6.26 7.10 -2.82
N GLY A 57 5.08 7.71 -2.75
CA GLY A 57 4.76 8.99 -3.41
C GLY A 57 5.42 10.21 -2.76
N GLU A 58 5.62 10.20 -1.45
CA GLU A 58 6.36 11.25 -0.72
C GLU A 58 7.84 11.32 -1.12
N GLY A 59 8.39 10.31 -1.79
CA GLY A 59 9.74 10.30 -2.35
C GLY A 59 9.99 11.31 -3.48
N ASP A 60 8.93 11.89 -4.06
CA ASP A 60 9.01 12.93 -5.09
C ASP A 60 8.60 14.34 -4.59
N GLU A 61 8.29 14.50 -3.29
CA GLU A 61 7.86 15.79 -2.72
C GLU A 61 8.86 16.43 -1.73
N GLU A 62 10.11 15.96 -1.64
CA GLU A 62 11.18 16.71 -0.95
C GLU A 62 11.69 17.93 -1.74
N SER A 63 10.93 18.42 -2.71
CA SER A 63 11.13 19.72 -3.35
C SER A 63 9.85 20.35 -3.91
N MET A 64 8.80 20.49 -3.10
CA MET A 64 8.00 21.70 -3.19
C MET A 64 7.85 22.35 -1.82
N SER A 65 8.87 23.15 -1.51
CA SER A 65 8.71 24.34 -0.70
C SER A 65 7.51 25.16 -1.24
N ARG A 66 6.34 25.07 -0.61
CA ARG A 66 5.55 26.22 -0.10
C ARG A 66 4.10 25.85 0.26
N PRO A 67 3.59 26.37 1.40
CA PRO A 67 2.20 26.27 1.78
C PRO A 67 1.38 27.29 0.99
N PHE A 68 0.41 26.83 0.21
CA PHE A 68 -0.70 27.65 -0.28
C PHE A 68 -1.97 26.93 0.19
N GLY A 69 -2.90 27.49 0.93
CA GLY A 69 -3.21 28.86 1.26
C GLY A 69 -4.71 28.81 1.55
N TYR A 70 -5.12 29.19 2.76
CA TYR A 70 -6.54 29.33 3.11
C TYR A 70 -7.26 30.16 2.04
N LEU A 71 -8.33 29.62 1.45
CA LEU A 71 -9.34 30.42 0.77
C LEU A 71 -10.72 29.80 0.99
N TYR A 72 -11.39 30.40 1.99
CA TYR A 72 -12.83 30.50 2.27
C TYR A 72 -13.70 29.24 2.31
#